data_AF-A0A9D8T6K3-F1
#
_entry.id   AF-A0A9D8T6K3-F1
#
_cell.length_a   1.000
_cell.length_b   1.000
_cell.length_c   1.000
_cell.angle_alpha   90.00
_cell.angle_beta   90.00
_cell.angle_gamma   90.00
#
_symmetry.space_group_name_H-M   'P 1'
#
loop_
_entity.id
_entity.type
_entity.pdbx_description
1 polymer ?
#
loop_
_entity_poly.entity_id
_entity_poly.type
_entity_poly.pdbx_seq_one_letter_code
_entity_poly.pdbx_strand_id
1 'polypeptide(L)'
;MHHYSEHELEKFRAGNMNFFYRQLCKIHLWHCAECTGKLNALDEDELILTDLRRSMTDANENPNDNTYNTLCDHFSTVKGSTI
;
A
#
# COMPACT_ATOMS: atom_id res chain seq x y z
N MET A 1 7.59 4.42 32.02
CA MET A 1 8.50 4.44 30.86
C MET A 1 7.87 5.37 29.82
N HIS A 2 8.66 6.27 29.22
CA HIS A 2 8.14 7.19 28.20
C HIS A 2 8.14 6.45 26.85
N HIS A 3 6.97 6.31 26.21
CA HIS A 3 6.83 5.73 24.88
C HIS A 3 7.07 6.81 23.81
N TYR A 4 7.60 6.42 22.67
CA TYR A 4 7.73 7.33 21.53
C TYR A 4 6.36 7.68 20.96
N SER A 5 6.22 8.96 20.59
CA SER A 5 5.06 9.42 19.82
C SER A 5 5.14 8.93 18.37
N GLU A 6 4.00 8.91 17.69
CA GLU A 6 3.91 8.49 16.29
C GLU A 6 4.82 9.31 15.37
N HIS A 7 4.86 10.64 15.57
CA HIS A 7 5.74 11.57 14.85
C HIS A 7 7.24 11.25 15.01
N GLU A 8 7.64 10.78 16.20
CA GLU A 8 9.04 10.38 16.43
C GLU A 8 9.38 9.05 15.75
N LEU A 9 8.45 8.10 15.76
CA LEU A 9 8.59 6.83 15.03
C LEU A 9 8.60 7.06 13.51
N GLU A 10 7.81 7.99 13.01
CA GLU A 10 7.82 8.40 11.60
C GLU A 10 9.17 9.05 11.22
N LYS A 11 9.71 9.95 12.04
CA LYS A 11 11.06 10.51 11.82
C LYS A 11 12.15 9.45 11.85
N PHE A 12 12.04 8.49 12.76
CA PHE A 12 12.95 7.34 12.86
C PHE A 12 12.92 6.51 11.58
N ARG A 13 11.72 6.25 11.05
CA ARG A 13 11.46 5.50 9.82
C ARG A 13 11.96 6.25 8.58
N ALA A 14 11.60 7.53 8.43
CA ALA A 14 12.01 8.40 7.33
C ALA A 14 13.53 8.68 7.30
N GLY A 15 14.29 8.24 8.31
CA GLY A 15 15.72 8.51 8.42
C GLY A 15 16.07 9.96 8.78
N ASN A 16 15.06 10.80 9.07
CA ASN A 16 15.21 12.21 9.45
C ASN A 16 15.53 12.41 10.94
N MET A 17 15.82 11.33 11.67
CA MET A 17 16.20 11.37 13.07
C MET A 17 17.72 11.41 13.22
N ASN A 18 18.21 12.26 14.13
CA ASN A 18 19.62 12.36 14.50
C ASN A 18 20.21 10.98 14.83
N PHE A 19 21.45 10.72 14.39
CA PHE A 19 22.09 9.41 14.52
C PHE A 19 22.09 8.85 15.95
N PHE A 20 22.42 9.67 16.96
CA PHE A 20 22.43 9.26 18.37
C PHE A 20 21.03 8.89 18.87
N TYR A 21 20.04 9.71 18.54
CA TYR A 21 18.63 9.47 18.89
C TYR A 21 18.08 8.24 18.21
N ARG A 22 18.55 7.93 16.99
CA ARG A 22 18.20 6.72 16.27
C ARG A 22 18.67 5.47 17.01
N GLN A 23 19.86 5.47 17.61
CA GLN A 23 20.34 4.32 18.38
C GLN A 23 19.54 4.12 19.66
N LEU A 24 19.20 5.20 20.37
CA LEU A 24 18.35 5.13 21.56
C LEU A 24 16.95 4.60 21.22
N CYS A 25 16.37 5.06 20.11
CA CYS A 25 15.07 4.59 19.64
C CYS A 25 15.12 3.09 19.30
N LYS A 26 16.18 2.59 18.64
CA LYS A 26 16.39 1.15 18.40
C LYS A 26 16.44 0.33 19.69
N ILE A 27 17.20 0.80 20.69
CA ILE A 27 17.33 0.11 21.98
C ILE A 27 15.96 0.08 22.70
N HIS A 28 15.20 1.17 22.62
CA HIS A 28 13.87 1.22 23.20
C HIS A 28 12.90 0.28 22.49
N LEU A 29 12.88 0.26 21.16
CA LEU A 29 12.04 -0.64 20.35
C LEU A 29 12.33 -2.10 20.70
N TRP A 30 13.59 -2.46 20.94
CA TRP A 30 13.95 -3.82 21.34
C TRP A 30 13.32 -4.27 22.67
N HIS A 31 13.06 -3.33 23.59
CA HIS A 31 12.46 -3.64 24.90
C HIS A 31 10.97 -3.25 24.99
N CYS A 32 10.45 -2.50 24.04
CA CYS A 32 9.09 -1.98 24.06
C CYS A 32 8.26 -2.55 22.90
N ALA A 33 7.46 -3.57 23.22
CA ALA A 33 6.54 -4.19 22.28
C ALA A 33 5.48 -3.20 21.77
N GLU A 34 5.05 -2.24 22.59
CA GLU A 34 4.06 -1.23 22.18
C GLU A 34 4.59 -0.30 21.09
N CYS A 35 5.80 0.28 21.28
CA CYS A 35 6.41 1.14 20.27
C CYS A 35 6.78 0.36 19.00
N THR A 36 7.15 -0.92 19.15
CA THR A 36 7.37 -1.82 18.01
C THR A 36 6.08 -2.09 17.25
N GLY A 37 4.96 -2.31 17.94
CA GLY A 37 3.65 -2.48 17.32
C GLY A 37 3.22 -1.24 16.54
N LYS A 38 3.40 -0.04 17.11
CA LYS A 38 3.13 1.23 16.41
C LYS A 38 4.01 1.42 15.17
N LEU A 39 5.30 1.09 15.26
CA LEU A 39 6.21 1.17 14.12
C LEU A 39 5.81 0.17 13.02
N ASN A 40 5.47 -1.06 13.40
CA ASN A 40 5.01 -2.08 12.45
C ASN A 40 3.68 -1.70 11.79
N ALA A 41 2.75 -1.09 12.53
CA ALA A 41 1.50 -0.58 11.96
C ALA A 41 1.76 0.52 10.91
N LEU A 42 2.69 1.44 11.20
CA LEU A 42 3.14 2.44 10.22
C LEU A 42 3.79 1.79 8.98
N ASP A 43 4.53 0.69 9.16
CA ASP A 43 5.11 -0.07 8.04
C ASP A 43 4.08 -0.85 7.22
N GLU A 44 3.06 -1.41 7.87
CA GLU A 44 1.97 -2.15 7.24
C GLU A 44 1.05 -1.24 6.41
N ASP A 45 0.72 -0.05 6.92
CA ASP A 45 -0.07 0.95 6.18
C ASP A 45 0.59 1.32 4.85
N GLU A 46 1.91 1.46 4.79
CA GLU A 46 2.63 1.70 3.52
C GLU A 46 2.64 0.48 2.60
N LEU A 47 2.71 -0.73 3.15
CA LEU A 47 2.62 -1.95 2.34
C LEU A 47 1.24 -2.03 1.66
N ILE A 48 0.18 -1.74 2.41
CA ILE A 48 -1.20 -1.69 1.91
C ILE A 48 -1.35 -0.57 0.88
N LEU A 49 -0.83 0.63 1.14
CA LEU A 49 -0.88 1.74 0.18
C LEU A 49 -0.10 1.43 -1.10
N THR A 50 1.03 0.74 -1.00
CA THR A 50 1.83 0.31 -2.15
C THR A 50 1.09 -0.74 -2.98
N ASP A 51 0.46 -1.71 -2.33
CA ASP A 51 -0.34 -2.74 -3.00
C ASP A 51 -1.60 -2.14 -3.66
N LEU A 52 -2.26 -1.20 -2.99
CA LEU A 52 -3.39 -0.45 -3.54
C LEU A 52 -2.97 0.37 -4.77
N ARG A 53 -1.83 1.06 -4.70
CA ARG A 53 -1.28 1.84 -5.81
C ARG A 53 -0.89 0.94 -6.98
N ARG A 54 -0.32 -0.23 -6.70
CA ARG A 54 -0.02 -1.23 -7.72
C ARG A 54 -1.30 -1.75 -8.38
N SER A 55 -2.31 -2.10 -7.61
CA SER A 55 -3.62 -2.54 -8.11
C SER A 55 -4.29 -1.47 -9.01
N MET A 56 -4.22 -0.19 -8.64
CA MET A 56 -4.71 0.90 -9.51
C MET A 56 -3.87 1.09 -10.78
N THR A 57 -2.56 0.84 -10.72
CA THR A 57 -1.68 0.96 -11.89
C THR A 57 -1.91 -0.21 -12.85
N ASP A 58 -2.00 -1.43 -12.33
CA ASP A 58 -2.31 -2.64 -13.09
C ASP A 58 -3.73 -2.58 -13.70
N ALA A 59 -4.70 -1.99 -12.99
CA ALA A 59 -6.05 -1.74 -13.52
C ALA A 59 -6.09 -0.69 -14.64
N ASN A 60 -5.06 0.15 -14.78
CA ASN A 60 -4.96 1.19 -15.80
C ASN A 60 -4.17 0.76 -17.04
N GLU A 61 -3.43 -0.37 -16.99
CA GLU A 61 -2.57 -0.83 -18.08
C GLU A 61 -3.25 -1.77 -19.10
N ASN A 62 -4.57 -1.96 -19.05
CA ASN A 62 -5.22 -2.69 -20.15
C ASN A 62 -6.66 -2.23 -20.48
N PRO A 63 -6.83 -1.06 -21.12
CA PRO A 63 -7.88 -0.95 -22.10
C PRO A 63 -7.46 -1.84 -23.29
N ASN A 64 -7.72 -3.15 -23.19
CA ASN A 64 -7.73 -3.96 -24.40
C ASN A 64 -8.96 -3.51 -25.19
N ASP A 65 -8.79 -2.44 -25.97
CA ASP A 65 -9.81 -1.77 -26.79
C ASP A 65 -10.52 -2.77 -27.73
N ASN A 66 -9.86 -3.91 -28.02
CA ASN A 66 -10.44 -4.98 -28.81
C ASN A 66 -11.43 -5.87 -28.04
N THR A 67 -11.38 -5.94 -26.71
CA THR A 67 -12.33 -6.77 -25.93
C THR A 67 -13.73 -6.18 -25.98
N TYR A 68 -13.85 -4.85 -25.88
CA TYR A 68 -15.15 -4.18 -25.95
C TYR A 68 -15.81 -4.39 -27.32
N ASN A 69 -15.05 -4.21 -28.40
CA ASN A 69 -15.55 -4.44 -29.76
C ASN A 69 -15.92 -5.91 -30.01
N THR A 70 -15.10 -6.86 -29.53
CA THR A 70 -15.37 -8.30 -29.68
C THR A 70 -16.63 -8.73 -28.91
N LEU A 71 -16.85 -8.19 -27.72
CA LEU A 71 -18.08 -8.43 -26.96
C LEU A 71 -19.30 -7.79 -27.64
N CYS A 72 -19.15 -6.58 -28.19
CA CYS A 72 -20.23 -5.89 -28.88
C CYS A 72 -20.65 -6.63 -30.17
N ASP A 73 -19.72 -7.20 -30.92
CA ASP A 73 -20.01 -8.05 -32.09
C ASP A 73 -20.69 -9.37 -31.70
N HIS A 74 -20.30 -9.97 -30.58
CA HIS A 74 -20.92 -11.18 -30.06
C HIS A 74 -22.38 -10.96 -29.60
N PHE A 75 -22.70 -9.80 -29.02
CA PHE A 75 -24.09 -9.49 -28.63
C PHE A 75 -24.94 -8.97 -29.81
N SER A 76 -24.31 -8.38 -30.83
CA SER A 76 -25.01 -7.91 -32.03
C SER A 76 -25.43 -9.06 -32.94
N THR A 77 -24.67 -10.15 -32.98
CA THR A 77 -25.01 -11.35 -33.75
C THR A 77 -26.13 -12.19 -33.12
N VAL A 78 -26.29 -12.15 -31.80
CA VAL A 78 -27.38 -12.88 -31.10
C VAL A 78 -28.76 -12.24 -31.35
N LYS A 79 -28.84 -10.96 -31.74
CA LYS A 79 -30.11 -10.31 -32.10
C LYS A 79 -30.56 -10.56 -33.55
N GLY A 80 -29.77 -11.27 -34.36
CA GLY A 80 -30.05 -11.55 -35.78
C GLY A 80 -30.58 -12.97 -36.07
N SER A 81 -30.83 -13.81 -35.07
CA SER A 81 -31.42 -15.14 -35.27
C SER A 81 -32.51 -15.42 -34.24
N THR A 82 -33.66 -14.78 -34.46
CA THR A 82 -34.94 -15.37 -34.07
C THR A 82 -35.85 -15.30 -35.29
N ILE A 83 -36.17 -16.51 -35.76
CA ILE A 83 -37.19 -16.86 -36.76
C ILE A 83 -38.56 -16.37 -36.27
#